data_AF-A0A7C2UJV6-F1
#
_entry.id   AF-A0A7C2UJV6-F1
#
_cell.length_a   1.000
_cell.length_b   1.000
_cell.length_c   1.000
_cell.angle_alpha   90.00
_cell.angle_beta   90.00
_cell.angle_gamma   90.00
#
_symmetry.space_group_name_H-M   'P 1'
#
loop_
_entity.id
_entity.type
_entity.pdbx_description
1 polymer ?
#
loop_
_entity_poly.entity_id
_entity_poly.type
_entity_poly.pdbx_seq_one_letter_code
_entity_poly.pdbx_strand_id
1 'polypeptide(L)'
;AVDMKGAIASQVAAAAATAKEIQGTLLLAYVPHEETAEGVVLARVLDQVGKPDLVVLGEPTDLRLGIGHRGRAVVRLEARGRASHAAMPELGDNAIVRMVETLPFTFDTLLPEDPLLGEESATPIAIGTSPDGPVVPERCWVLVDRRVGRGETPESVLAAYEGLEVEARIERVELVSYTGEKFGAELFFPAWWMDPAHPWAVRAWEGLGSPPMRVWRFSTDGVESCARRGIPTVGYGPGDEALAHQANERLAVADLERAAHACRRMLRSLLGPGSPDTKPVPTGRREERRGRNRRRR
;
A
#
# COMPACT_ATOMS: atom_id res chain seq x y z
N ALA A 1 13.99 6.50 7.00
CA ALA A 1 14.04 7.44 8.14
C ALA A 1 12.67 8.07 8.38
N VAL A 2 12.20 8.90 7.45
CA VAL A 2 10.80 9.38 7.42
C VAL A 2 9.87 8.25 6.98
N ASP A 3 10.33 7.43 6.03
CA ASP A 3 9.61 6.28 5.51
C ASP A 3 10.15 4.98 6.13
N MET A 4 9.23 4.16 6.61
CA MET A 4 8.48 4.61 7.79
C MET A 4 9.08 4.26 9.16
N LYS A 5 10.40 3.99 9.23
CA LYS A 5 11.06 3.53 10.47
C LYS A 5 10.96 4.51 11.66
N GLY A 6 10.84 5.81 11.41
CA GLY A 6 10.60 6.81 12.47
C GLY A 6 9.24 6.63 13.16
N ALA A 7 8.20 6.34 12.41
CA ALA A 7 6.90 5.99 13.00
C ALA A 7 6.96 4.69 13.78
N ILE A 8 7.65 3.66 13.28
CA ILE A 8 7.86 2.40 14.03
C ILE A 8 8.45 2.71 15.40
N ALA A 9 9.53 3.50 15.46
CA ALA A 9 10.14 3.90 16.73
C ALA A 9 9.15 4.64 17.66
N SER A 10 8.34 5.53 17.11
CA SER A 10 7.31 6.28 17.85
C SER A 10 6.21 5.36 18.43
N GLN A 11 5.75 4.40 17.63
CA GLN A 11 4.72 3.42 18.01
C GLN A 11 5.23 2.46 19.08
N VAL A 12 6.45 1.92 18.94
CA VAL A 12 7.08 1.06 19.96
C VAL A 12 7.25 1.81 21.28
N ALA A 13 7.77 3.05 21.24
CA ALA A 13 7.97 3.85 22.43
C ALA A 13 6.65 4.16 23.15
N ALA A 14 5.60 4.53 22.40
CA ALA A 14 4.28 4.76 22.95
C ALA A 14 3.69 3.50 23.60
N ALA A 15 3.72 2.36 22.90
CA ALA A 15 3.20 1.09 23.40
C ALA A 15 3.90 0.65 24.69
N ALA A 16 5.23 0.76 24.75
CA ALA A 16 6.00 0.46 25.96
C ALA A 16 5.62 1.37 27.13
N ALA A 17 5.39 2.66 26.87
CA ALA A 17 5.01 3.63 27.90
C ALA A 17 3.58 3.44 28.43
N THR A 18 2.66 2.88 27.64
CA THR A 18 1.25 2.71 28.01
C THR A 18 0.87 1.27 28.38
N ALA A 19 1.81 0.32 28.36
CA ALA A 19 1.50 -1.11 28.50
C ALA A 19 0.69 -1.47 29.76
N LYS A 20 0.84 -0.70 30.86
CA LYS A 20 0.10 -0.89 32.12
C LYS A 20 -1.19 -0.07 32.23
N GLU A 21 -1.46 0.79 31.27
CA GLU A 21 -2.55 1.77 31.28
C GLU A 21 -3.69 1.39 30.32
N ILE A 22 -3.38 0.58 29.31
CA ILE A 22 -4.34 0.15 28.29
C ILE A 22 -5.20 -1.03 28.76
N GLN A 23 -6.44 -1.04 28.32
CA GLN A 23 -7.46 -2.07 28.43
C GLN A 23 -7.73 -2.59 27.01
N GLY A 24 -7.77 -3.91 26.85
CA GLY A 24 -7.93 -4.54 25.53
C GLY A 24 -6.63 -5.11 24.96
N THR A 25 -6.60 -5.31 23.65
CA THR A 25 -5.49 -5.96 22.93
C THR A 25 -4.81 -4.96 22.00
N LEU A 26 -3.51 -4.72 22.21
CA LEU A 26 -2.67 -3.96 21.29
C LEU A 26 -1.76 -4.93 20.53
N LEU A 27 -1.88 -4.93 19.20
CA LEU A 27 -0.99 -5.68 18.31
C LEU A 27 -0.07 -4.69 17.59
N LEU A 28 1.23 -4.98 17.59
CA LEU A 28 2.21 -4.25 16.79
C LEU A 28 2.63 -5.17 15.63
N ALA A 29 2.28 -4.78 14.41
CA ALA A 29 2.64 -5.51 13.20
C ALA A 29 3.54 -4.63 12.34
N TYR A 30 4.73 -5.15 12.00
CA TYR A 30 5.68 -4.51 11.10
C TYR A 30 5.92 -5.44 9.94
N VAL A 31 5.47 -5.04 8.74
CA VAL A 31 5.43 -5.91 7.58
C VAL A 31 6.47 -5.49 6.54
N PRO A 32 7.12 -6.45 5.85
CA PRO A 32 7.91 -6.18 4.65
C PRO A 32 7.01 -6.00 3.43
N HIS A 33 7.61 -5.60 2.31
CA HIS A 33 6.98 -5.51 0.98
C HIS A 33 5.87 -4.48 0.83
N GLU A 34 5.67 -3.58 1.78
CA GLU A 34 4.73 -2.44 1.63
C GLU A 34 5.07 -1.65 0.35
N GLU A 35 6.33 -1.22 0.20
CA GLU A 35 6.89 -0.50 -0.95
C GLU A 35 6.71 -1.18 -2.32
N THR A 36 6.54 -2.50 -2.34
CA THR A 36 6.42 -3.29 -3.57
C THR A 36 4.97 -3.68 -3.85
N ALA A 37 4.23 -4.03 -2.80
CA ALA A 37 2.90 -4.61 -2.87
C ALA A 37 2.09 -4.34 -1.58
N GLU A 38 1.53 -3.14 -1.56
CA GLU A 38 0.76 -2.57 -0.46
C GLU A 38 -0.35 -3.53 0.01
N GLY A 39 -0.41 -3.78 1.31
CA GLY A 39 -1.44 -4.57 1.98
C GLY A 39 -1.27 -6.09 1.86
N VAL A 40 -0.43 -6.61 0.95
CA VAL A 40 -0.33 -8.06 0.69
C VAL A 40 0.17 -8.83 1.91
N VAL A 41 1.17 -8.30 2.62
CA VAL A 41 1.68 -8.97 3.83
C VAL A 41 0.79 -8.66 5.04
N LEU A 42 0.18 -7.47 5.12
CA LEU A 42 -0.82 -7.17 6.13
C LEU A 42 -2.01 -8.13 6.06
N ALA A 43 -2.44 -8.55 4.86
CA ALA A 43 -3.50 -9.54 4.67
C ALA A 43 -3.20 -10.83 5.44
N ARG A 44 -1.98 -11.34 5.30
CA ARG A 44 -1.51 -12.55 5.98
C ARG A 44 -1.46 -12.38 7.50
N VAL A 45 -1.16 -11.17 7.99
CA VAL A 45 -1.22 -10.85 9.43
C VAL A 45 -2.67 -10.89 9.91
N LEU A 46 -3.58 -10.19 9.21
CA LEU A 46 -5.00 -10.13 9.56
C LEU A 46 -5.69 -11.50 9.48
N ASP A 47 -5.25 -12.38 8.60
CA ASP A 47 -5.73 -13.76 8.53
C ASP A 47 -5.36 -14.58 9.78
N GLN A 48 -4.25 -14.23 10.47
CA GLN A 48 -3.80 -14.91 11.67
C GLN A 48 -4.39 -14.32 12.95
N VAL A 49 -4.56 -12.99 13.00
CA VAL A 49 -5.00 -12.27 14.21
C VAL A 49 -6.50 -11.97 14.23
N GLY A 50 -7.22 -12.19 13.12
CA GLY A 50 -8.64 -11.87 12.99
C GLY A 50 -8.90 -10.39 12.70
N LYS A 51 -10.15 -9.96 12.89
CA LYS A 51 -10.61 -8.59 12.59
C LYS A 51 -10.39 -7.67 13.80
N PRO A 52 -9.38 -6.78 13.81
CA PRO A 52 -9.25 -5.76 14.85
C PRO A 52 -10.36 -4.70 14.72
N ASP A 53 -10.62 -3.97 15.81
CA ASP A 53 -11.60 -2.89 15.82
C ASP A 53 -11.12 -1.63 15.07
N LEU A 54 -9.80 -1.41 15.05
CA LEU A 54 -9.12 -0.30 14.38
C LEU A 54 -7.71 -0.71 13.96
N VAL A 55 -7.27 -0.26 12.79
CA VAL A 55 -5.87 -0.30 12.34
C VAL A 55 -5.30 1.12 12.34
N VAL A 56 -4.07 1.28 12.85
CA VAL A 56 -3.33 2.55 12.83
C VAL A 56 -2.06 2.36 12.01
N LEU A 57 -2.02 2.96 10.82
CA LEU A 57 -0.84 2.96 9.94
C LEU A 57 0.19 3.98 10.43
N GLY A 58 1.47 3.66 10.27
CA GLY A 58 2.58 4.53 10.69
C GLY A 58 3.18 5.35 9.55
N GLU A 59 2.47 5.60 8.46
CA GLU A 59 3.03 6.36 7.35
C GLU A 59 3.28 7.84 7.70
N PRO A 60 4.21 8.53 7.01
CA PRO A 60 4.46 9.94 7.24
C PRO A 60 3.20 10.77 6.97
N THR A 61 2.73 11.47 8.00
CA THR A 61 1.58 12.38 7.89
C THR A 61 1.92 13.81 8.27
N ASP A 62 3.19 14.08 8.55
CA ASP A 62 3.66 15.34 9.15
C ASP A 62 2.76 15.71 10.35
N LEU A 63 2.54 14.70 11.21
CA LEU A 63 1.78 14.79 12.46
C LEU A 63 0.29 15.19 12.28
N ARG A 64 -0.27 14.94 11.09
CA ARG A 64 -1.70 15.01 10.79
C ARG A 64 -2.37 13.64 10.92
N LEU A 65 -3.68 13.59 11.07
CA LEU A 65 -4.42 12.33 11.04
C LEU A 65 -4.71 11.93 9.59
N GLY A 66 -4.10 10.85 9.11
CA GLY A 66 -4.40 10.28 7.81
C GLY A 66 -5.70 9.48 7.84
N ILE A 67 -6.63 9.83 6.96
CA ILE A 67 -7.99 9.27 6.89
C ILE A 67 -8.31 8.68 5.51
N GLY A 68 -7.32 8.47 4.66
CA GLY A 68 -7.54 7.92 3.34
C GLY A 68 -6.35 8.14 2.45
N HIS A 69 -6.39 7.52 1.28
CA HIS A 69 -5.34 7.66 0.29
C HIS A 69 -5.86 7.38 -1.12
N ARG A 70 -5.16 7.88 -2.14
CA ARG A 70 -5.38 7.44 -3.52
C ARG A 70 -4.89 6.01 -3.69
N GLY A 71 -5.64 5.24 -4.47
CA GLY A 71 -5.20 3.90 -4.85
C GLY A 71 -4.11 3.96 -5.90
N ARG A 72 -3.59 2.78 -6.27
CA ARG A 72 -2.55 2.60 -7.28
C ARG A 72 -2.82 1.35 -8.11
N ALA A 73 -2.61 1.43 -9.41
CA ALA A 73 -2.57 0.28 -10.30
C ALA A 73 -1.33 0.38 -11.19
N VAL A 74 -0.59 -0.71 -11.36
CA VAL A 74 0.47 -0.78 -12.36
C VAL A 74 -0.09 -1.50 -13.57
N VAL A 75 -0.33 -0.76 -14.65
CA VAL A 75 -0.83 -1.32 -15.91
C VAL A 75 0.35 -1.63 -16.81
N ARG A 76 0.40 -2.84 -17.34
CA ARG A 76 1.30 -3.22 -18.42
C ARG A 76 0.57 -3.13 -19.75
N LEU A 77 1.09 -2.28 -20.63
CA LEU A 77 0.69 -2.20 -22.04
C LEU A 77 1.72 -2.95 -22.87
N GLU A 78 1.28 -3.79 -23.80
CA GLU A 78 2.16 -4.58 -24.66
C GLU A 78 1.73 -4.51 -26.13
N ALA A 79 2.58 -3.92 -26.96
CA ALA A 79 2.45 -3.95 -28.42
C ALA A 79 3.15 -5.19 -28.96
N ARG A 80 2.49 -5.86 -29.91
CA ARG A 80 3.03 -7.03 -30.60
C ARG A 80 3.20 -6.75 -32.08
N GLY A 81 4.34 -7.20 -32.61
CA GLY A 81 4.72 -7.09 -34.00
C GLY A 81 5.22 -8.43 -34.54
N ARG A 82 6.16 -8.38 -35.49
CA ARG A 82 6.76 -9.55 -36.13
C ARG A 82 8.26 -9.33 -36.29
N ALA A 83 9.05 -10.27 -35.79
CA ALA A 83 10.49 -10.19 -35.90
C ALA A 83 10.99 -10.36 -37.35
N SER A 84 12.04 -9.63 -37.70
CA SER A 84 12.82 -9.79 -38.92
C SER A 84 14.26 -9.32 -38.69
N HIS A 85 15.17 -9.63 -39.62
CA HIS A 85 16.51 -9.05 -39.58
C HIS A 85 16.39 -7.53 -39.77
N ALA A 86 17.06 -6.72 -38.95
CA ALA A 86 16.96 -5.26 -39.04
C ALA A 86 17.41 -4.65 -40.39
N ALA A 87 18.12 -5.42 -41.24
CA ALA A 87 18.49 -5.02 -42.58
C ALA A 87 17.37 -5.20 -43.63
N MET A 88 16.29 -5.90 -43.25
CA MET A 88 15.09 -6.16 -44.05
C MET A 88 13.84 -5.87 -43.19
N PRO A 89 13.67 -4.63 -42.72
CA PRO A 89 12.59 -4.27 -41.80
C PRO A 89 11.19 -4.47 -42.40
N GLU A 90 11.05 -4.38 -43.72
CA GLU A 90 9.81 -4.61 -44.47
C GLU A 90 9.23 -6.02 -44.34
N LEU A 91 10.07 -7.00 -43.94
CA LEU A 91 9.61 -8.36 -43.66
C LEU A 91 9.02 -8.51 -42.24
N GLY A 92 9.31 -7.56 -41.37
CA GLY A 92 8.87 -7.53 -39.98
C GLY A 92 7.66 -6.61 -39.78
N ASP A 93 7.39 -6.36 -38.50
CA ASP A 93 6.44 -5.37 -38.01
C ASP A 93 6.94 -4.91 -36.65
N ASN A 94 7.33 -3.64 -36.55
CA ASN A 94 8.13 -3.16 -35.44
C ASN A 94 7.24 -2.78 -34.26
N ALA A 95 7.29 -3.57 -33.18
CA ALA A 95 6.47 -3.34 -32.00
C ALA A 95 6.78 -2.00 -31.29
N ILE A 96 8.00 -1.46 -31.43
CA ILE A 96 8.34 -0.13 -30.89
C ILE A 96 7.56 0.95 -31.64
N VAL A 97 7.48 0.86 -32.97
CA VAL A 97 6.75 1.84 -33.79
C VAL A 97 5.27 1.83 -33.41
N ARG A 98 4.65 0.63 -33.34
CA ARG A 98 3.26 0.47 -32.88
C ARG A 98 3.01 1.08 -31.49
N MET A 99 3.94 0.86 -30.55
CA MET A 99 3.84 1.43 -29.20
C MET A 99 3.93 2.97 -29.23
N VAL A 100 4.86 3.54 -30.00
CA VAL A 100 5.01 5.00 -30.14
C VAL A 100 3.75 5.64 -30.74
N GLU A 101 3.12 4.98 -31.70
CA GLU A 101 1.87 5.44 -32.31
C GLU A 101 0.67 5.33 -31.34
N THR A 102 0.68 4.35 -30.44
CA THR A 102 -0.42 4.13 -29.49
C THR A 102 -0.32 4.97 -28.21
N LEU A 103 0.89 5.21 -27.70
CA LEU A 103 1.11 5.85 -26.39
C LEU A 103 0.43 7.21 -26.18
N PRO A 104 0.38 8.14 -27.16
CA PRO A 104 -0.29 9.43 -26.96
C PRO A 104 -1.76 9.26 -26.51
N PHE A 105 -2.48 8.31 -27.12
CA PHE A 105 -3.88 8.03 -26.79
C PHE A 105 -4.07 7.42 -25.40
N THR A 106 -3.02 6.81 -24.83
CA THR A 106 -3.08 6.23 -23.48
C THR A 106 -3.04 7.30 -22.38
N PHE A 107 -2.50 8.48 -22.68
CA PHE A 107 -2.34 9.59 -21.72
C PHE A 107 -3.30 10.75 -21.95
N ASP A 108 -3.88 10.86 -23.16
CA ASP A 108 -4.90 11.86 -23.49
C ASP A 108 -6.30 11.52 -22.93
N THR A 109 -6.47 10.34 -22.33
CA THR A 109 -7.72 9.95 -21.68
C THR A 109 -7.95 10.81 -20.44
N LEU A 110 -9.05 11.57 -20.44
CA LEU A 110 -9.55 12.28 -19.26
C LEU A 110 -9.75 11.28 -18.11
N LEU A 111 -8.96 11.44 -17.06
CA LEU A 111 -9.09 10.65 -15.86
C LEU A 111 -10.13 11.27 -14.93
N PRO A 112 -10.95 10.45 -14.26
CA PRO A 112 -11.83 10.93 -13.21
C PRO A 112 -11.08 11.67 -12.11
N GLU A 113 -11.79 12.53 -11.39
CA GLU A 113 -11.32 13.12 -10.14
C GLU A 113 -12.14 12.54 -8.98
N ASP A 114 -11.49 12.11 -7.90
CA ASP A 114 -12.19 11.77 -6.68
C ASP A 114 -12.36 13.03 -5.82
N PRO A 115 -13.59 13.46 -5.48
CA PRO A 115 -13.82 14.68 -4.72
C PRO A 115 -13.14 14.74 -3.34
N LEU A 116 -12.75 13.59 -2.78
CA LEU A 116 -12.07 13.51 -1.48
C LEU A 116 -10.59 13.17 -1.59
N LEU A 117 -10.18 12.44 -2.65
CA LEU A 117 -8.81 11.95 -2.78
C LEU A 117 -7.97 12.73 -3.81
N GLY A 118 -8.62 13.54 -4.64
CA GLY A 118 -8.01 14.39 -5.66
C GLY A 118 -7.88 13.71 -7.01
N GLU A 119 -7.04 14.31 -7.86
CA GLU A 119 -6.85 13.91 -9.25
C GLU A 119 -6.19 12.51 -9.37
N GLU A 120 -6.74 11.72 -10.27
CA GLU A 120 -6.11 10.52 -10.80
C GLU A 120 -4.98 10.88 -11.78
N SER A 121 -4.05 9.96 -12.00
CA SER A 121 -2.93 10.19 -12.91
C SER A 121 -2.52 8.91 -13.63
N ALA A 122 -1.92 9.04 -14.81
CA ALA A 122 -1.34 7.95 -15.59
C ALA A 122 0.09 8.32 -15.96
N THR A 123 1.08 7.69 -15.33
CA THR A 123 2.49 8.03 -15.54
C THR A 123 3.26 6.82 -16.07
N PRO A 124 3.88 6.89 -17.26
CA PRO A 124 4.77 5.83 -17.71
C PRO A 124 6.02 5.79 -16.80
N ILE A 125 6.33 4.61 -16.27
CA ILE A 125 7.45 4.41 -15.33
C ILE A 125 8.54 3.48 -15.87
N ALA A 126 8.26 2.71 -16.92
CA ALA A 126 9.24 1.87 -17.60
C ALA A 126 8.81 1.55 -19.03
N ILE A 127 9.79 1.35 -19.91
CA ILE A 127 9.58 0.85 -21.28
C ILE A 127 10.68 -0.16 -21.62
N GLY A 128 10.33 -1.21 -22.35
CA GLY A 128 11.30 -2.22 -22.80
C GLY A 128 10.86 -2.95 -24.06
N THR A 129 11.78 -3.73 -24.63
CA THR A 129 11.59 -4.45 -25.89
C THR A 129 12.25 -5.82 -25.86
N SER A 130 11.85 -6.71 -26.77
CA SER A 130 12.46 -8.04 -26.94
C SER A 130 12.24 -8.57 -28.36
N PRO A 131 13.24 -9.24 -28.98
CA PRO A 131 14.61 -9.46 -28.48
C PRO A 131 15.49 -8.19 -28.56
N ASP A 132 16.66 -8.24 -27.92
CA ASP A 132 17.72 -7.23 -28.06
C ASP A 132 18.64 -7.58 -29.25
N GLY A 133 19.30 -6.58 -29.86
CA GLY A 133 20.19 -6.73 -31.00
C GLY A 133 19.63 -6.27 -32.36
N PRO A 134 20.27 -6.62 -33.49
CA PRO A 134 19.90 -6.15 -34.83
C PRO A 134 18.68 -6.88 -35.43
N VAL A 135 17.60 -6.96 -34.65
CA VAL A 135 16.35 -7.64 -34.99
C VAL A 135 15.20 -6.66 -34.82
N VAL A 136 14.26 -6.64 -35.76
CA VAL A 136 12.99 -5.91 -35.58
C VAL A 136 12.26 -6.51 -34.39
N PRO A 137 11.96 -5.74 -33.34
CA PRO A 137 11.39 -6.30 -32.12
C PRO A 137 9.93 -6.71 -32.34
N GLU A 138 9.61 -7.92 -31.90
CA GLU A 138 8.25 -8.45 -31.94
C GLU A 138 7.42 -8.03 -30.71
N ARG A 139 8.06 -7.52 -29.64
CA ARG A 139 7.38 -7.05 -28.43
C ARG A 139 7.96 -5.73 -27.97
N CYS A 140 7.08 -4.78 -27.64
CA CYS A 140 7.42 -3.58 -26.88
C CYS A 140 6.40 -3.43 -25.75
N TRP A 141 6.87 -3.19 -24.53
CA TRP A 141 6.01 -3.05 -23.36
C TRP A 141 6.27 -1.76 -22.61
N VAL A 142 5.24 -1.23 -21.97
CA VAL A 142 5.28 -0.04 -21.10
C VAL A 142 4.58 -0.38 -19.79
N LEU A 143 5.17 0.03 -18.66
CA LEU A 143 4.51 0.04 -17.36
C LEU A 143 4.01 1.45 -17.07
N VAL A 144 2.75 1.56 -16.67
CA VAL A 144 2.09 2.82 -16.31
C VAL A 144 1.65 2.74 -14.85
N ASP A 145 2.14 3.67 -14.01
CA ASP A 145 1.63 3.90 -12.65
C ASP A 145 0.35 4.74 -12.77
N ARG A 146 -0.80 4.10 -12.52
CA ARG A 146 -2.11 4.74 -12.44
C ARG A 146 -2.44 5.03 -10.98
N ARG A 147 -2.76 6.29 -10.67
CA ARG A 147 -3.43 6.64 -9.40
C ARG A 147 -4.93 6.54 -9.61
N VAL A 148 -5.60 5.82 -8.72
CA VAL A 148 -7.02 5.47 -8.88
C VAL A 148 -7.86 6.02 -7.73
N GLY A 149 -9.10 6.39 -8.04
CA GLY A 149 -10.09 6.92 -7.11
C GLY A 149 -10.85 5.82 -6.34
N ARG A 150 -11.84 6.23 -5.53
CA ARG A 150 -12.73 5.27 -4.84
C ARG A 150 -13.68 4.62 -5.84
N GLY A 151 -13.84 3.30 -5.72
CA GLY A 151 -14.80 2.52 -6.50
C GLY A 151 -14.28 2.02 -7.85
N GLU A 152 -13.08 2.42 -8.26
CA GLU A 152 -12.41 1.81 -9.41
C GLU A 152 -12.04 0.35 -9.15
N THR A 153 -12.04 -0.44 -10.22
CA THR A 153 -11.68 -1.87 -10.23
C THR A 153 -10.60 -2.12 -11.28
N PRO A 154 -9.92 -3.29 -11.27
CA PRO A 154 -9.03 -3.66 -12.35
C PRO A 154 -9.67 -3.51 -13.74
N GLU A 155 -10.94 -3.90 -13.86
CA GLU A 155 -11.69 -3.83 -15.11
C GLU A 155 -11.94 -2.39 -15.54
N SER A 156 -12.34 -1.49 -14.62
CA SER A 156 -12.56 -0.08 -14.96
C SER A 156 -11.26 0.61 -15.39
N VAL A 157 -10.14 0.27 -14.75
CA VAL A 157 -8.82 0.79 -15.12
C VAL A 157 -8.41 0.31 -16.51
N LEU A 158 -8.65 -0.97 -16.82
CA LEU A 158 -8.29 -1.56 -18.11
C LEU A 158 -9.19 -1.09 -19.25
N ALA A 159 -10.44 -0.74 -18.96
CA ALA A 159 -11.38 -0.17 -19.93
C ALA A 159 -10.85 1.09 -20.61
N ALA A 160 -9.98 1.87 -19.94
CA ALA A 160 -9.34 3.05 -20.50
C ALA A 160 -8.39 2.75 -21.70
N TYR A 161 -8.02 1.49 -21.90
CA TYR A 161 -7.14 1.05 -22.97
C TYR A 161 -7.86 0.15 -24.00
N GLU A 162 -9.16 -0.07 -23.84
CA GLU A 162 -9.95 -0.83 -24.81
C GLU A 162 -9.97 -0.12 -26.17
N GLY A 163 -9.79 -0.90 -27.24
CA GLY A 163 -9.75 -0.37 -28.61
C GLY A 163 -8.41 0.19 -29.07
N LEU A 164 -7.41 0.27 -28.19
CA LEU A 164 -6.04 0.58 -28.57
C LEU A 164 -5.34 -0.67 -29.15
N GLU A 165 -4.34 -0.48 -30.02
CA GLU A 165 -3.55 -1.58 -30.60
C GLU A 165 -2.48 -2.13 -29.63
N VAL A 166 -2.85 -2.31 -28.36
CA VAL A 166 -2.01 -2.86 -27.29
C VAL A 166 -2.81 -3.82 -26.42
N GLU A 167 -2.15 -4.85 -25.90
CA GLU A 167 -2.70 -5.66 -24.82
C GLU A 167 -2.47 -4.94 -23.49
N ALA A 168 -3.55 -4.69 -22.74
CA ALA A 168 -3.48 -4.10 -21.40
C ALA A 168 -3.78 -5.16 -20.33
N ARG A 169 -2.99 -5.18 -19.25
CA ARG A 169 -3.26 -5.99 -18.05
C ARG A 169 -2.74 -5.30 -16.80
N ILE A 170 -3.31 -5.66 -15.64
CA ILE A 170 -2.68 -5.31 -14.37
C ILE A 170 -1.41 -6.15 -14.22
N GLU A 171 -0.30 -5.49 -13.91
CA GLU A 171 0.99 -6.13 -13.75
C GLU A 171 1.01 -6.99 -12.48
N ARG A 172 1.79 -8.07 -12.53
CA ARG A 172 1.96 -8.98 -11.40
C ARG A 172 3.43 -9.09 -11.05
N VAL A 173 3.72 -9.19 -9.76
CA VAL A 173 5.07 -9.38 -9.24
C VAL A 173 5.16 -10.66 -8.42
N GLU A 174 6.31 -11.33 -8.47
CA GLU A 174 6.66 -12.39 -7.52
C GLU A 174 7.39 -11.77 -6.34
N LEU A 175 6.85 -11.97 -5.15
CA LEU A 175 7.44 -11.56 -3.89
C LEU A 175 8.13 -12.75 -3.24
N VAL A 176 9.22 -12.49 -2.54
CA VAL A 176 9.99 -13.51 -1.82
C VAL A 176 10.11 -13.09 -0.36
N SER A 177 9.68 -13.96 0.56
CA SER A 177 9.86 -13.74 1.99
C SER A 177 11.30 -14.05 2.44
N TYR A 178 11.64 -13.68 3.67
CA TYR A 178 12.94 -13.98 4.26
C TYR A 178 13.22 -15.49 4.41
N THR A 179 12.19 -16.35 4.38
CA THR A 179 12.32 -17.81 4.43
C THR A 179 12.47 -18.44 3.04
N GLY A 180 12.40 -17.64 1.97
CA GLY A 180 12.40 -18.11 0.58
C GLY A 180 11.03 -18.52 0.05
N GLU A 181 9.94 -18.40 0.84
CA GLU A 181 8.58 -18.59 0.31
C GLU A 181 8.29 -17.55 -0.76
N LYS A 182 7.80 -18.01 -1.92
CA LYS A 182 7.41 -17.18 -3.06
C LYS A 182 5.90 -17.05 -3.15
N PHE A 183 5.42 -15.84 -3.45
CA PHE A 183 3.99 -15.59 -3.65
C PHE A 183 3.78 -14.44 -4.64
N GLY A 184 2.72 -14.54 -5.44
CA GLY A 184 2.38 -13.51 -6.42
C GLY A 184 1.51 -12.41 -5.81
N ALA A 185 1.71 -11.17 -6.26
CA ALA A 185 0.82 -10.06 -6.02
C ALA A 185 0.41 -9.44 -7.35
N GLU A 186 -0.88 -9.16 -7.49
CA GLU A 186 -1.38 -8.29 -8.53
C GLU A 186 -1.23 -6.84 -8.08
N LEU A 187 -0.67 -5.99 -8.94
CA LEU A 187 -0.35 -4.60 -8.61
C LEU A 187 -1.58 -3.71 -8.81
N PHE A 188 -2.68 -4.07 -8.14
CA PHE A 188 -3.89 -3.25 -8.00
C PHE A 188 -4.21 -3.04 -6.52
N PHE A 189 -4.19 -1.78 -6.12
CA PHE A 189 -4.28 -1.30 -4.76
C PHE A 189 -5.44 -0.29 -4.68
N PRO A 190 -6.66 -0.72 -4.31
CA PRO A 190 -7.80 0.16 -4.27
C PRO A 190 -7.61 1.32 -3.28
N ALA A 191 -8.17 2.47 -3.63
CA ALA A 191 -8.24 3.62 -2.74
C ALA A 191 -9.08 3.31 -1.50
N TRP A 192 -8.76 3.93 -0.37
CA TRP A 192 -9.59 3.91 0.83
C TRP A 192 -9.81 5.29 1.41
N TRP A 193 -10.92 5.41 2.13
CA TRP A 193 -11.30 6.59 2.88
C TRP A 193 -12.04 6.18 4.15
N MET A 194 -11.68 6.82 5.24
CA MET A 194 -12.26 6.67 6.56
C MET A 194 -13.14 7.89 6.83
N ASP A 195 -14.41 7.64 7.14
CA ASP A 195 -15.33 8.70 7.54
C ASP A 195 -14.80 9.43 8.78
N PRO A 196 -14.53 10.76 8.70
CA PRO A 196 -14.12 11.57 9.85
C PRO A 196 -15.09 11.48 11.04
N ALA A 197 -16.37 11.22 10.79
CA ALA A 197 -17.38 11.07 11.83
C ALA A 197 -17.43 9.67 12.44
N HIS A 198 -16.68 8.70 11.90
CA HIS A 198 -16.65 7.35 12.44
C HIS A 198 -16.12 7.36 13.89
N PRO A 199 -16.75 6.66 14.86
CA PRO A 199 -16.37 6.73 16.27
C PRO A 199 -14.90 6.43 16.57
N TRP A 200 -14.27 5.53 15.80
CA TRP A 200 -12.82 5.25 15.89
C TRP A 200 -11.94 6.38 15.34
N ALA A 201 -12.33 7.05 14.25
CA ALA A 201 -11.60 8.20 13.74
C ALA A 201 -11.67 9.38 14.72
N VAL A 202 -12.85 9.67 15.26
CA VAL A 202 -13.06 10.73 16.25
C VAL A 202 -12.19 10.48 17.49
N ARG A 203 -12.18 9.27 18.05
CA ARG A 203 -11.36 8.95 19.22
C ARG A 203 -9.86 9.06 18.93
N ALA A 204 -9.41 8.55 17.79
CA ALA A 204 -8.01 8.72 17.39
C ALA A 204 -7.64 10.21 17.27
N TRP A 205 -8.49 10.99 16.62
CA TRP A 205 -8.32 12.44 16.44
C TRP A 205 -8.26 13.21 17.76
N GLU A 206 -9.20 12.95 18.68
CA GLU A 206 -9.23 13.55 20.02
C GLU A 206 -7.98 13.16 20.82
N GLY A 207 -7.61 11.88 20.80
CA GLY A 207 -6.41 11.38 21.47
C GLY A 207 -5.12 12.04 20.97
N LEU A 208 -5.06 12.37 19.67
CA LEU A 208 -3.93 13.08 19.09
C LEU A 208 -3.90 14.59 19.44
N GLY A 209 -4.96 15.13 20.04
CA GLY A 209 -5.09 16.58 20.29
C GLY A 209 -5.63 17.34 19.09
N SER A 210 -6.50 16.69 18.32
CA SER A 210 -7.27 17.27 17.23
C SER A 210 -6.43 17.89 16.09
N PRO A 211 -5.40 17.20 15.57
CA PRO A 211 -4.62 17.70 14.45
C PRO A 211 -5.48 17.80 13.17
N PRO A 212 -5.04 18.55 12.16
CA PRO A 212 -5.68 18.50 10.84
C PRO A 212 -5.75 17.06 10.32
N MET A 213 -6.81 16.75 9.58
CA MET A 213 -6.92 15.50 8.86
C MET A 213 -6.31 15.65 7.46
N ARG A 214 -5.85 14.54 6.88
CA ARG A 214 -5.25 14.52 5.54
C ARG A 214 -5.55 13.22 4.81
N VAL A 215 -5.31 13.25 3.51
CA VAL A 215 -5.29 12.08 2.63
C VAL A 215 -3.88 11.93 2.06
N TRP A 216 -3.37 10.70 1.99
CA TRP A 216 -2.10 10.41 1.31
C TRP A 216 -2.25 10.46 -0.20
N ARG A 217 -1.25 11.05 -0.85
CA ARG A 217 -1.16 11.03 -2.32
C ARG A 217 -0.69 9.68 -2.85
N PHE A 218 -0.07 8.86 -2.01
CA PHE A 218 0.50 7.55 -2.34
C PHE A 218 -0.31 6.40 -1.72
N SER A 219 0.00 5.17 -2.14
CA SER A 219 -0.72 3.98 -1.68
C SER A 219 -0.21 3.55 -0.29
N THR A 220 -1.03 2.91 0.55
CA THR A 220 -0.59 2.44 1.88
C THR A 220 -1.17 1.07 2.15
N ASP A 221 -0.69 0.38 3.17
CA ASP A 221 -1.27 -0.87 3.69
C ASP A 221 -2.77 -0.79 4.06
N GLY A 222 -3.33 0.43 4.17
CA GLY A 222 -4.77 0.63 4.34
C GLY A 222 -5.62 0.08 3.19
N VAL A 223 -5.01 -0.23 2.04
CA VAL A 223 -5.59 -1.02 0.94
C VAL A 223 -6.23 -2.30 1.47
N GLU A 224 -5.53 -3.01 2.35
CA GLU A 224 -6.02 -4.28 2.85
C GLU A 224 -6.99 -4.10 4.01
N SER A 225 -6.61 -3.29 5.01
CA SER A 225 -7.44 -3.13 6.21
C SER A 225 -8.75 -2.39 5.90
N CYS A 226 -8.68 -1.26 5.22
CA CYS A 226 -9.84 -0.41 4.98
C CYS A 226 -10.57 -0.76 3.68
N ALA A 227 -9.90 -0.64 2.52
CA ALA A 227 -10.58 -0.82 1.24
C ALA A 227 -11.13 -2.24 1.04
N ARG A 228 -10.33 -3.28 1.33
CA ARG A 228 -10.73 -4.67 1.09
C ARG A 228 -11.53 -5.28 2.24
N ARG A 229 -11.17 -5.01 3.49
CA ARG A 229 -11.80 -5.65 4.67
C ARG A 229 -12.80 -4.78 5.43
N GLY A 230 -12.92 -3.49 5.09
CA GLY A 230 -13.82 -2.56 5.78
C GLY A 230 -13.52 -2.45 7.27
N ILE A 231 -12.26 -2.63 7.66
CA ILE A 231 -11.79 -2.39 9.03
C ILE A 231 -11.58 -0.87 9.16
N PRO A 232 -12.08 -0.24 10.23
CA PRO A 232 -11.73 1.13 10.56
C PRO A 232 -10.21 1.33 10.53
N THR A 233 -9.73 2.27 9.74
CA THR A 233 -8.30 2.53 9.58
C THR A 233 -8.04 4.01 9.62
N VAL A 234 -7.01 4.39 10.35
CA VAL A 234 -6.41 5.72 10.31
C VAL A 234 -4.90 5.56 10.18
N GLY A 235 -4.16 6.63 9.98
CA GLY A 235 -2.73 6.59 10.26
C GLY A 235 -2.16 7.90 10.74
N TYR A 236 -0.99 7.78 11.33
CA TYR A 236 -0.34 8.87 12.02
C TYR A 236 1.15 8.55 12.14
N GLY A 237 1.98 9.45 11.62
CA GLY A 237 3.43 9.30 11.66
C GLY A 237 4.15 10.63 11.61
N PRO A 238 5.42 10.67 12.06
CA PRO A 238 6.24 11.87 12.00
C PRO A 238 6.76 12.13 10.57
N GLY A 239 6.97 13.41 10.27
CA GLY A 239 7.65 13.87 9.05
C GLY A 239 6.79 13.90 7.80
N ASP A 240 7.28 14.65 6.81
CA ASP A 240 6.62 14.95 5.54
C ASP A 240 6.88 13.84 4.51
N GLU A 241 5.82 13.37 3.86
CA GLU A 241 5.90 12.40 2.77
C GLU A 241 6.74 12.88 1.59
N ALA A 242 6.84 14.20 1.39
CA ALA A 242 7.66 14.77 0.33
C ALA A 242 9.15 14.43 0.48
N LEU A 243 9.60 13.99 1.67
CA LEU A 243 10.98 13.58 1.92
C LEU A 243 11.24 12.09 1.66
N ALA A 244 10.19 11.28 1.43
CA ALA A 244 10.31 9.86 1.12
C ALA A 244 11.02 9.65 -0.24
N HIS A 245 11.73 8.52 -0.37
CA HIS A 245 12.45 8.09 -1.58
C HIS A 245 13.49 9.09 -2.12
N GLN A 246 14.06 9.94 -1.26
CA GLN A 246 15.13 10.88 -1.61
C GLN A 246 16.50 10.40 -1.13
N ALA A 247 17.56 10.80 -1.83
CA ALA A 247 18.94 10.45 -1.43
C ALA A 247 19.31 10.94 -0.01
N ASN A 248 18.73 12.07 0.41
CA ASN A 248 18.89 12.67 1.74
C ASN A 248 17.59 12.58 2.55
N GLU A 249 16.90 11.44 2.46
CA GLU A 249 15.74 11.10 3.27
C GLU A 249 16.06 11.32 4.76
N ARG A 250 15.24 12.11 5.44
CA ARG A 250 15.52 12.56 6.81
C ARG A 250 14.24 12.77 7.60
N LEU A 251 14.37 12.67 8.91
CA LEU A 251 13.31 12.96 9.86
C LEU A 251 13.84 13.89 10.95
N ALA A 252 13.08 14.94 11.28
CA ALA A 252 13.41 15.79 12.41
C ALA A 252 13.21 15.02 13.72
N VAL A 253 14.21 15.05 14.60
CA VAL A 253 14.13 14.41 15.93
C VAL A 253 12.95 14.95 16.74
N ALA A 254 12.69 16.26 16.64
CA ALA A 254 11.54 16.88 17.31
C ALA A 254 10.20 16.29 16.84
N ASP A 255 10.05 15.96 15.55
CA ASP A 255 8.82 15.33 15.06
C ASP A 255 8.70 13.89 15.50
N LEU A 256 9.81 13.15 15.59
CA LEU A 256 9.85 11.81 16.17
C LEU A 256 9.36 11.83 17.63
N GLU A 257 9.88 12.75 18.45
CA GLU A 257 9.46 12.92 19.86
C GLU A 257 7.98 13.31 19.97
N ARG A 258 7.52 14.25 19.15
CA ARG A 258 6.12 14.66 19.09
C ARG A 258 5.21 13.50 18.70
N ALA A 259 5.61 12.70 17.72
CA ALA A 259 4.85 11.51 17.32
C ALA A 259 4.76 10.49 18.44
N ALA A 260 5.87 10.17 19.12
CA ALA A 260 5.86 9.24 20.25
C ALA A 260 4.91 9.71 21.38
N HIS A 261 4.95 11.01 21.72
CA HIS A 261 4.04 11.58 22.72
C HIS A 261 2.57 11.58 22.29
N ALA A 262 2.29 11.86 21.01
CA ALA A 262 0.94 11.84 20.48
C ALA A 262 0.38 10.41 20.39
N CYS A 263 1.18 9.45 19.92
CA CYS A 263 0.82 8.03 19.91
C CYS A 263 0.45 7.53 21.30
N ARG A 264 1.21 7.94 22.34
CA ARG A 264 0.87 7.62 23.74
C ARG A 264 -0.54 8.12 24.13
N ARG A 265 -0.88 9.36 23.78
CA ARG A 265 -2.20 9.92 24.08
C ARG A 265 -3.31 9.23 23.27
N MET A 266 -3.04 8.94 21.99
CA MET A 266 -3.96 8.20 21.12
C MET A 266 -4.25 6.81 21.69
N LEU A 267 -3.23 6.05 22.12
CA LEU A 267 -3.43 4.74 22.75
C LEU A 267 -4.28 4.84 24.03
N ARG A 268 -4.09 5.87 24.86
CA ARG A 268 -4.93 6.10 26.04
C ARG A 268 -6.38 6.46 25.69
N SER A 269 -6.61 7.20 24.61
CA SER A 269 -7.97 7.52 24.15
C SER A 269 -8.68 6.28 23.58
N LEU A 270 -7.96 5.47 22.81
CA LEU A 270 -8.52 4.29 22.14
C LEU A 270 -8.73 3.11 23.11
N LEU A 271 -7.79 2.92 24.04
CA LEU A 271 -7.70 1.74 24.89
C LEU A 271 -7.68 2.08 26.39
N GLY A 272 -7.92 3.31 26.81
CA GLY A 272 -7.91 3.67 28.24
C GLY A 272 -9.20 3.26 28.99
N PRO A 273 -9.22 3.45 30.32
CA PRO A 273 -10.41 3.25 31.14
C PRO A 273 -11.61 4.06 30.62
N GLY A 274 -12.73 3.36 30.35
CA GLY A 274 -13.93 3.97 29.78
C GLY A 274 -14.07 3.83 28.26
N SER A 275 -13.14 3.15 27.59
CA SER A 275 -13.35 2.72 26.20
C SER A 275 -14.46 1.65 26.14
N PRO A 276 -15.47 1.75 25.24
CA PRO A 276 -16.51 0.74 25.07
C PRO A 276 -15.90 -0.65 24.82
N ASP A 277 -16.53 -1.68 25.41
CA ASP A 277 -16.06 -3.07 25.48
C ASP A 277 -15.34 -3.56 24.22
N THR A 278 -14.01 -3.61 24.28
CA THR A 278 -13.18 -4.33 23.30
C THR A 278 -13.33 -5.82 23.57
N LYS A 279 -13.90 -6.58 22.64
CA LYS A 279 -13.98 -8.04 22.77
C LYS A 279 -12.56 -8.62 22.67
N PRO A 280 -12.14 -9.50 23.59
CA PRO A 280 -10.82 -10.13 23.49
C PRO A 280 -10.75 -11.03 22.24
N VAL A 281 -9.70 -10.87 21.43
CA VAL A 281 -9.37 -11.77 20.32
C VAL A 281 -8.86 -13.09 20.90
N PRO A 282 -9.30 -14.27 20.39
CA PRO A 282 -8.77 -15.54 20.85
C PRO A 282 -7.28 -15.64 20.50
N THR A 283 -6.41 -15.63 21.51
CA THR A 283 -4.99 -15.95 21.32
C THR A 283 -4.89 -17.42 20.90
N GLY A 284 -4.54 -17.69 19.65
CA GLY A 284 -4.24 -19.03 19.16
C GLY A 284 -3.09 -19.63 19.97
N ARG A 285 -3.40 -20.52 20.91
CA ARG A 285 -2.38 -21.30 21.62
C ARG A 285 -1.70 -22.21 20.60
N ARG A 286 -0.41 -21.95 20.33
CA ARG A 286 0.49 -22.98 19.81
C ARG A 286 0.53 -24.11 20.83
N GLU A 287 -0.14 -25.22 20.56
CA GLU A 287 0.11 -26.47 21.27
C GLU A 287 1.53 -26.93 20.94
N GLU A 288 2.46 -26.67 21.86
CA GLU A 288 3.74 -27.39 21.89
C GLU A 288 3.44 -28.88 22.13
N ARG A 289 3.48 -29.67 21.04
CA ARG A 289 3.60 -31.13 21.13
C ARG A 289 4.94 -31.49 21.78
N ARG A 290 4.99 -31.49 23.11
CA ARG A 290 6.06 -32.18 23.87
C ARG A 290 5.81 -33.68 23.79
N GLY A 291 6.50 -34.33 22.85
CA GLY A 291 6.62 -35.78 22.79
C GLY A 291 7.26 -36.32 24.08
N ARG A 292 6.44 -36.90 24.96
CA ARG A 292 6.91 -37.75 26.05
C ARG A 292 7.33 -39.11 25.47
N ASN A 293 8.61 -39.26 25.17
CA ASN A 293 9.18 -40.60 24.95
C ASN A 293 9.45 -41.24 26.32
N ARG A 294 8.44 -41.93 26.88
CA ARG A 294 8.61 -42.80 28.05
C ARG A 294 8.91 -44.22 27.55
N ARG A 295 10.17 -44.62 27.75
CA ARG A 295 10.62 -46.01 27.83
C ARG A 295 9.61 -46.86 28.60
N ARG A 296 9.23 -48.03 28.06
CA ARG A 296 8.97 -49.25 28.84
C ARG A 296 8.94 -50.49 27.95
N ARG A 297 9.83 -51.42 28.34
CA ARG A 297 10.00 -52.83 27.98
C ARG A 297 10.83 -53.10 26.73
#